data_AF-A0A9E2WWD3-F1
#
_entry.id   AF-A0A9E2WWD3-F1
#
_cell.length_a   1.000
_cell.length_b   1.000
_cell.length_c   1.000
_cell.angle_alpha   90.00
_cell.angle_beta   90.00
_cell.angle_gamma   90.00
#
_symmetry.space_group_name_H-M   'P 1'
#
loop_
_entity.id
_entity.type
_entity.pdbx_description
1 polymer ?
#
loop_
_entity_poly.entity_id
_entity_poly.type
_entity_poly.pdbx_seq_one_letter_code
_entity_poly.pdbx_strand_id
1 'polypeptide(L)'
;MVGPVDSLMLDAKQAILDEQHRKFQALQQEGRWQEAMQQFQVTLCCASEVLTESLQLLERVLENQKKRQSPPPSSNNPANH
;
A
#
# COMPACT_ATOMS: atom_id res chain seq x y z
N MET A 1 10.00 -9.64 -5.79
CA MET A 1 11.00 -8.57 -5.56
C MET A 1 10.23 -7.27 -5.61
N VAL A 2 10.30 -6.48 -4.54
CA VAL A 2 9.73 -5.11 -4.48
C VAL A 2 10.49 -4.26 -5.49
N GLY A 3 9.78 -3.63 -6.42
CA GLY A 3 10.41 -2.88 -7.50
C GLY A 3 10.99 -1.54 -7.02
N PRO A 4 11.91 -0.90 -7.78
CA PRO A 4 12.43 0.43 -7.45
C PRO A 4 11.34 1.50 -7.26
N VAL A 5 10.22 1.36 -8.00
CA VAL A 5 9.05 2.23 -7.88
C VAL A 5 8.32 2.04 -6.56
N ASP A 6 8.22 0.80 -6.08
CA ASP A 6 7.56 0.49 -4.80
C ASP A 6 8.37 1.04 -3.61
N SER A 7 9.71 1.00 -3.71
CA SER A 7 10.61 1.60 -2.71
C SER A 7 10.47 3.12 -2.70
N LEU A 8 10.48 3.77 -3.87
CA LEU A 8 10.28 5.22 -3.98
C LEU A 8 8.92 5.65 -3.42
N MET A 9 7.88 4.85 -3.64
CA MET A 9 6.55 5.13 -3.10
C MET A 9 6.52 5.01 -1.56
N LEU A 10 7.26 4.07 -0.97
CA LEU A 10 7.40 3.95 0.48
C LEU A 10 8.15 5.16 1.07
N ASP A 11 9.25 5.57 0.45
CA ASP A 11 10.02 6.74 0.90
C ASP A 11 9.18 8.02 0.82
N ALA A 12 8.41 8.18 -0.27
CA ALA A 12 7.49 9.30 -0.42
C ALA A 12 6.39 9.30 0.65
N LYS A 13 5.83 8.12 1.00
CA LYS A 13 4.83 7.99 2.07
C LYS A 13 5.43 8.39 3.43
N GLN A 14 6.66 7.96 3.72
CA GLN A 14 7.34 8.32 4.98
C GLN A 14 7.56 9.84 5.08
N ALA A 15 8.07 10.46 4.01
CA ALA A 15 8.30 11.91 3.98
C ALA A 15 7.00 12.72 4.16
N ILE A 16 5.88 12.23 3.60
CA ILE A 16 4.56 12.85 3.80
C ILE A 16 4.14 12.75 5.27
N LEU A 17 4.30 11.58 5.91
CA LEU A 17 3.95 11.40 7.32
C LEU A 17 4.79 12.30 8.24
N ASP A 18 6.10 12.39 7.99
CA ASP A 18 7.01 13.24 8.78
C ASP A 18 6.62 14.72 8.69
N GLU A 19 6.26 15.20 7.50
CA GLU A 19 5.81 16.58 7.30
C GLU A 19 4.46 16.86 7.99
N GLN A 20 3.54 15.91 7.98
CA GLN A 20 2.27 16.05 8.68
C GLN A 20 2.46 16.06 10.21
N HIS A 21 3.37 15.24 10.72
CA HIS A 21 3.74 15.27 12.13
C HIS A 21 4.33 16.63 12.53
N ARG A 22 5.22 17.19 11.70
CA ARG A 22 5.80 18.54 11.91
C ARG A 22 4.73 19.63 11.96
N LYS A 23 3.77 19.61 11.02
CA LYS A 23 2.65 20.56 10.99
C LYS A 23 1.75 20.44 12.21
N PHE A 24 1.46 19.22 12.63
CA PHE A 24 0.69 18.98 13.85
C PHE A 24 1.37 19.58 15.08
N GLN A 25 2.68 19.37 15.24
CA GLN A 25 3.43 19.94 16.37
C GLN A 25 3.38 21.47 16.37
N ALA A 26 3.48 22.13 15.20
CA ALA A 26 3.36 23.58 15.08
C ALA A 26 1.98 24.07 15.53
N LEU A 27 0.91 23.45 15.03
CA LEU A 27 -0.47 23.81 15.41
C LEU A 27 -0.75 23.57 16.90
N GLN A 28 -0.19 22.50 17.48
CA GLN A 28 -0.25 22.23 18.91
C GLN A 28 0.42 23.33 19.72
N GLN A 29 1.62 23.77 19.33
CA GLN A 29 2.35 24.84 20.02
C GLN A 29 1.61 26.18 19.94
N GLU A 30 0.90 26.44 18.83
CA GLU A 30 0.04 27.61 18.64
C GLU A 30 -1.30 27.51 19.39
N GLY A 31 -1.61 26.39 20.04
CA GLY A 31 -2.88 26.15 20.73
C GLY A 31 -4.08 25.93 19.81
N ARG A 32 -3.84 25.75 18.50
CA ARG A 32 -4.86 25.60 17.44
C ARG A 32 -5.32 24.15 17.31
N TRP A 33 -5.84 23.61 18.41
CA TRP A 33 -6.16 22.19 18.55
C TRP A 33 -7.21 21.66 17.55
N GLN A 34 -8.20 22.48 17.18
CA GLN A 34 -9.20 22.07 16.17
C GLN A 34 -8.55 21.82 14.81
N GLU A 35 -7.66 22.72 14.38
CA GLU A 35 -6.97 22.60 13.09
C GLU A 35 -5.94 21.46 13.13
N ALA A 36 -5.25 21.29 14.26
CA ALA A 36 -4.36 20.16 14.46
C ALA A 36 -5.10 18.81 14.33
N MET A 37 -6.29 18.70 14.94
CA MET A 37 -7.09 17.48 14.89
C MET A 37 -7.67 17.22 13.50
N GLN A 38 -8.10 18.25 12.77
CA GLN A 38 -8.52 18.10 11.37
C GLN A 38 -7.38 17.61 10.47
N GLN A 39 -6.18 18.21 10.59
CA GLN A 39 -5.01 17.79 9.82
C GLN A 39 -4.60 16.34 10.15
N PHE A 40 -4.68 15.97 11.43
CA PHE A 40 -4.41 14.61 11.88
C PHE A 40 -5.40 13.60 11.30
N GLN A 41 -6.71 13.92 11.30
CA GLN A 41 -7.74 13.07 10.72
C GLN A 41 -7.54 12.86 9.21
N VAL A 42 -7.25 13.93 8.45
CA VAL A 42 -6.97 13.83 7.00
C VAL A 42 -5.75 12.95 6.75
N THR A 43 -4.68 13.13 7.53
CA THR A 43 -3.46 12.32 7.41
C THR A 43 -3.74 10.84 7.67
N LEU A 44 -4.52 10.51 8.70
CA LEU A 44 -4.89 9.13 9.01
C LEU A 44 -5.79 8.50 7.92
N CYS A 45 -6.72 9.27 7.35
CA CYS A 45 -7.53 8.81 6.22
C CYS A 45 -6.66 8.46 5.01
N CYS A 46 -5.75 9.36 4.61
CA CYS A 46 -4.83 9.09 3.50
C CYS A 46 -3.92 7.88 3.77
N ALA A 47 -3.41 7.73 5.00
CA ALA A 47 -2.61 6.57 5.37
C ALA A 47 -3.42 5.25 5.27
N SER A 48 -4.68 5.27 5.70
CA SER A 48 -5.58 4.12 5.61
C SER A 48 -5.88 3.72 4.17
N GLU A 49 -6.17 4.69 3.29
CA GLU A 49 -6.39 4.47 1.85
C GLU A 49 -5.16 3.82 1.21
N VAL A 50 -3.99 4.38 1.48
CA VAL A 50 -2.70 3.86 1.03
C VAL A 50 -2.45 2.42 1.47
N LEU A 51 -2.74 2.09 2.73
CA LEU A 51 -2.57 0.73 3.25
C LEU A 51 -3.54 -0.24 2.57
N THR A 52 -4.77 0.20 2.33
CA THR A 52 -5.81 -0.58 1.65
C THR A 52 -5.39 -0.92 0.22
N GLU A 53 -4.92 0.08 -0.54
CA GLU A 53 -4.43 -0.13 -1.91
C GLU A 53 -3.21 -1.05 -1.96
N SER A 54 -2.30 -0.90 -0.99
CA SER A 54 -1.10 -1.73 -0.90
C SER A 54 -1.45 -3.21 -0.61
N LEU A 55 -2.46 -3.45 0.24
CA LEU A 55 -2.96 -4.79 0.53
C LEU A 55 -3.59 -5.44 -0.72
N GLN A 56 -4.45 -4.70 -1.43
CA GLN A 56 -5.06 -5.18 -2.67
C GLN A 56 -4.04 -5.52 -3.74
N LEU A 57 -2.97 -4.73 -3.86
CA LEU A 57 -1.87 -5.03 -4.78
C LEU A 57 -1.18 -6.33 -4.41
N LEU A 58 -0.89 -6.54 -3.12
CA LEU A 58 -0.27 -7.77 -2.63
C LEU A 58 -1.13 -9.01 -2.91
N GLU A 59 -2.43 -8.93 -2.66
CA GLU A 59 -3.39 -10.00 -2.97
C GLU A 59 -3.35 -10.38 -4.45
N ARG A 60 -3.37 -9.39 -5.36
CA ARG A 60 -3.27 -9.64 -6.82
C ARG A 60 -1.96 -10.31 -7.20
N VAL A 61 -0.85 -9.92 -6.58
CA VAL A 61 0.46 -10.55 -6.82
C VAL A 61 0.44 -12.02 -6.40
N LEU A 62 -0.13 -12.34 -5.24
CA LEU A 62 -0.27 -13.71 -4.73
C LEU A 62 -1.17 -14.57 -5.64
N GLU A 63 -2.31 -14.04 -6.07
CA GLU A 63 -3.20 -14.72 -7.01
C GLU A 63 -2.51 -15.02 -8.36
N ASN A 64 -1.75 -14.06 -8.88
CA ASN A 64 -1.01 -14.22 -10.13
C ASN A 64 0.12 -15.25 -9.99
N GLN A 65 0.79 -15.33 -8.83
CA GLN A 65 1.75 -16.41 -8.56
C GLN A 65 1.06 -17.77 -8.52
N LYS A 66 -0.09 -17.88 -7.83
CA LYS A 66 -0.85 -19.12 -7.76
C LYS A 66 -1.28 -19.61 -9.14
N LYS A 67 -1.74 -18.71 -10.02
CA LYS A 67 -2.08 -19.01 -11.43
C LYS A 67 -0.87 -19.42 -12.28
N ARG A 68 0.32 -18.91 -12.00
CA ARG A 68 1.56 -19.32 -12.68
C ARG A 68 2.09 -20.66 -12.20
N GLN A 69 1.75 -21.07 -10.98
CA GLN A 69 2.20 -22.33 -10.37
C GLN A 69 1.25 -23.51 -10.64
N SER A 70 0.03 -23.28 -11.15
CA SER A 70 -0.82 -24.37 -11.62
C SER A 70 -0.22 -24.99 -12.91
N PRO A 71 0.12 -26.29 -12.91
CA PRO A 71 0.63 -26.95 -14.11
C PRO A 71 -0.47 -26.95 -15.21
N PRO A 72 -0.10 -26.94 -16.51
CA PRO A 72 -1.09 -27.09 -17.58
C PRO A 72 -1.86 -28.41 -17.38
N PRO A 73 -3.16 -28.47 -17.71
CA PRO A 73 -3.88 -29.74 -17.69
C PRO A 73 -3.15 -30.70 -18.61
N SER A 74 -2.67 -31.81 -18.05
CA SER A 74 -2.04 -32.90 -18.79
C SER A 74 -2.96 -33.27 -19.94
N SER A 75 -2.50 -33.04 -21.17
CA SER A 75 -3.11 -33.58 -22.38
C SER A 75 -3.00 -35.11 -22.28
N ASN A 76 -4.02 -35.74 -21.71
CA ASN A 76 -4.24 -37.18 -21.84
C ASN A 76 -4.59 -37.42 -23.30
N ASN A 77 -3.57 -37.65 -24.11
CA ASN A 77 -3.70 -38.27 -25.42
C ASN A 77 -3.77 -39.79 -25.18
N PRO A 78 -4.91 -40.47 -25.39
CA PRO A 78 -4.89 -41.90 -25.48
C PRO A 78 -4.30 -42.25 -26.85
N ALA A 79 -3.06 -42.74 -26.83
CA ALA A 79 -2.46 -43.36 -27.99
C ALA A 79 -3.30 -44.57 -28.41
N ASN A 80 -3.54 -44.67 -29.73
CA ASN A 80 -4.04 -45.85 -30.41
C ASN A 80 -3.42 -47.14 -29.86
N HIS A 81 -4.26 -48.13 -29.56
CA HIS A 81 -3.97 -49.55 -29.80
C HIS A 81 -5.26 -50.35 -29.92
#